data_AF-A0A8D1PJH8-F1
#
_entry.id   AF-A0A8D1PJH8-F1
#
_cell.length_a   1.000
_cell.length_b   1.000
_cell.length_c   1.000
_cell.angle_alpha   90.00
_cell.angle_beta   90.00
_cell.angle_gamma   90.00
#
_symmetry.space_group_name_H-M   'P 1'
#
loop_
_entity.id
_entity.type
_entity.pdbx_description
1 polymer ?
#
loop_
_entity_poly.entity_id
_entity_poly.type
_entity_poly.pdbx_seq_one_letter_code
_entity_poly.pdbx_strand_id
1 'polypeptide(L)'
;MPACCLQRLYSESTLTTMVQVAGKVQEVLKEPEGGLVVLSGGGTSGRMAFLMSVSFNQLMRGLGQKPLYTYLIAGGDRSVVASREGTEDSALHGIEELKKVAAGKKRVIVIGISVGLSAPFVAGQMDYCMDNPAVFLPVLVGFNPVSMARNDPIEDWSSTFRQIAERMQKLQEKQEAFVLNPAIGPEGLSGCSRLKGGSATKVLLETLLLAAHKTVDRGIEASPRCLLEILRTFERAHQVTYSQSAKIAALMKQASTSLEKKGRVHLVGWQTLGIIAIMDGVECIHSFGADFRDIRGFLIGDHSDMFNQKAELINQGSHFTFSQEDFLTSILPALTEVDTVVFIFTLDDNLAEVQTLVEQVKEKTSNIQALAHGTVGQSLPTPLKKLFPSIISITWPLLFFEYEGNFIQKFQHELSTKWVLNTVSTGAHVLLGKILQNHTLDLRIRNSKLFWRALSMLQRFSGQPKARCIESLLQAIHFPQPLSDDVRAAPISFHVQAADKKEQVIPIALLSLLFRCSIPEAQAHLAGAPSVCEAIRSALTGPGRKRNADALETLEPALP
;
A
#
# COMPACT_ATOMS: atom_id res chain seq x y z
N MET A 1 7.15 28.34 17.89
CA MET A 1 5.96 27.51 18.14
C MET A 1 6.37 26.44 19.12
N PRO A 2 5.69 26.28 20.27
CA PRO A 2 6.01 25.19 21.18
C PRO A 2 5.82 23.88 20.43
N ALA A 3 6.70 22.90 20.66
CA ALA A 3 6.62 21.58 20.05
C ALA A 3 5.26 20.95 20.39
N CYS A 4 4.29 21.11 19.50
CA CYS A 4 3.01 20.41 19.60
C CYS A 4 3.36 18.94 19.47
N CYS A 5 3.31 18.19 20.57
CA CYS A 5 3.54 16.74 20.56
C CYS A 5 2.69 16.15 19.44
N LEU A 6 3.33 15.56 18.43
CA LEU A 6 2.64 14.95 17.30
C LEU A 6 1.63 13.93 17.83
N GLN A 7 0.36 14.09 17.44
CA GLN A 7 -0.76 13.24 17.89
C GLN A 7 -0.49 11.79 17.46
N ARG A 8 -0.24 10.88 18.40
CA ARG A 8 0.06 9.46 18.12
C ARG A 8 -1.22 8.64 17.99
N LEU A 9 -1.09 7.38 17.57
CA LEU A 9 -2.22 6.44 17.48
C LEU A 9 -2.98 6.29 18.81
N TYR A 10 -2.25 6.22 19.92
CA TYR A 10 -2.81 6.06 21.27
C TYR A 10 -3.13 7.40 21.97
N SER A 11 -3.01 8.53 21.27
CA SER A 11 -3.34 9.83 21.87
C SER A 11 -4.84 9.95 22.09
N GLU A 12 -5.23 10.68 23.14
CA GLU A 12 -6.63 10.90 23.49
C GLU A 12 -7.41 11.53 22.33
N SER A 13 -6.82 12.48 21.60
CA SER A 13 -7.48 13.11 20.46
C SER A 13 -7.76 12.13 19.31
N THR A 14 -6.81 11.24 19.00
CA THR A 14 -6.99 10.21 17.97
C THR A 14 -8.08 9.25 18.38
N LEU A 15 -8.04 8.74 19.62
CA LEU A 15 -9.05 7.81 20.13
C LEU A 15 -10.44 8.46 20.18
N THR A 16 -10.53 9.73 20.58
CA THR A 16 -11.78 10.50 20.57
C THR A 16 -12.32 10.65 19.16
N THR A 17 -11.47 10.98 18.19
CA THR A 17 -11.88 11.08 16.78
C THR A 17 -12.35 9.73 16.24
N MET A 18 -11.69 8.62 16.61
CA MET A 18 -12.13 7.27 16.24
C MET A 18 -13.51 6.94 16.82
N VAL A 19 -13.78 7.29 18.09
CA VAL A 19 -15.10 7.13 18.72
C VAL A 19 -16.16 7.96 17.99
N GLN A 20 -15.87 9.22 17.67
CA GLN A 20 -16.79 10.09 16.94
C GLN A 20 -17.14 9.53 15.55
N VAL A 21 -16.14 9.06 14.80
CA VAL A 21 -16.36 8.43 13.50
C VAL A 21 -17.15 7.14 13.64
N ALA A 22 -16.82 6.28 14.61
CA ALA A 22 -17.60 5.06 14.88
C ALA A 22 -19.07 5.39 15.20
N GLY A 23 -19.31 6.46 15.97
CA GLY A 23 -20.64 6.99 16.27
C GLY A 23 -21.39 7.52 15.05
N LYS A 24 -20.70 7.94 13.98
CA LYS A 24 -21.35 8.25 12.70
C LYS A 24 -21.59 7.01 11.85
N VAL A 25 -20.64 6.08 11.83
CA VAL A 25 -20.81 4.80 11.11
C VAL A 25 -22.00 4.02 11.64
N GLN A 26 -22.21 3.97 12.97
CA GLN A 26 -23.37 3.27 13.53
C GLN A 26 -24.72 3.90 13.11
N GLU A 27 -24.80 5.22 12.86
CA GLU A 27 -26.03 5.87 12.36
C GLU A 27 -26.40 5.27 10.99
N VAL A 28 -25.41 5.11 10.11
CA VAL A 28 -25.60 4.48 8.79
C VAL A 28 -25.95 3.00 8.89
N LEU A 29 -25.30 2.27 9.80
CA LEU A 29 -25.57 0.85 10.01
C LEU A 29 -27.00 0.58 10.53
N LYS A 30 -27.56 1.49 11.34
CA LYS A 30 -28.95 1.41 11.86
C LYS A 30 -30.00 1.74 10.79
N GLU A 31 -29.62 2.48 9.74
CA GLU A 31 -30.50 2.87 8.64
C GLU A 31 -30.02 2.28 7.30
N PRO A 32 -30.11 0.95 7.10
CA PRO A 32 -29.60 0.28 5.91
C PRO A 32 -30.32 0.70 4.61
N GLU A 33 -31.53 1.24 4.72
CA GLU A 33 -32.32 1.74 3.59
C GLU A 33 -31.92 3.17 3.21
N GLY A 34 -30.92 3.27 2.34
CA GLY A 34 -30.37 4.54 1.86
C GLY A 34 -29.03 4.91 2.49
N GLY A 35 -28.54 4.12 3.45
CA GLY A 35 -27.20 4.19 4.00
C GLY A 35 -26.12 3.59 3.08
N LEU A 36 -24.91 4.12 3.15
CA LEU A 36 -23.70 3.56 2.52
C LEU A 36 -22.43 4.03 3.23
N VAL A 37 -21.46 3.13 3.40
CA VAL A 37 -20.10 3.46 3.82
C VAL A 37 -19.15 3.21 2.64
N VAL A 38 -18.54 4.27 2.13
CA VAL A 38 -17.59 4.23 1.02
C VAL A 38 -16.18 4.38 1.59
N LEU A 39 -15.27 3.46 1.26
CA LEU A 39 -13.84 3.64 1.51
C LEU A 39 -13.13 3.94 0.20
N SER A 40 -12.19 4.88 0.18
CA SER A 40 -11.54 5.27 -1.08
C SER A 40 -10.05 5.57 -0.95
N GLY A 41 -9.28 5.30 -2.01
CA GLY A 41 -7.87 5.67 -2.08
C GLY A 41 -7.17 5.28 -3.39
N GLY A 42 -5.94 5.73 -3.57
CA GLY A 42 -5.04 5.30 -4.65
C GLY A 42 -4.06 4.21 -4.21
N GLY A 43 -3.62 3.35 -5.13
CA GLY A 43 -2.62 2.30 -4.87
C GLY A 43 -2.97 1.43 -3.65
N THR A 44 -2.00 1.20 -2.75
CA THR A 44 -2.25 0.44 -1.50
C THR A 44 -3.41 0.99 -0.67
N SER A 45 -3.62 2.31 -0.61
CA SER A 45 -4.74 2.88 0.14
C SER A 45 -6.09 2.47 -0.46
N GLY A 46 -6.21 2.42 -1.78
CA GLY A 46 -7.39 1.90 -2.47
C GLY A 46 -7.56 0.39 -2.30
N ARG A 47 -6.47 -0.38 -2.28
CA ARG A 47 -6.53 -1.83 -2.00
C ARG A 47 -6.87 -2.13 -0.53
N MET A 48 -6.49 -1.25 0.39
CA MET A 48 -6.97 -1.31 1.78
C MET A 48 -8.47 -1.01 1.86
N ALA A 49 -8.96 0.00 1.14
CA ALA A 49 -10.40 0.26 1.03
C ALA A 49 -11.17 -0.96 0.49
N PHE A 50 -10.65 -1.61 -0.54
CA PHE A 50 -11.14 -2.89 -1.07
C PHE A 50 -11.21 -3.96 0.03
N LEU A 51 -10.07 -4.27 0.69
CA LEU A 51 -10.02 -5.26 1.76
C LEU A 51 -11.01 -4.96 2.90
N MET A 52 -11.12 -3.70 3.35
CA MET A 52 -12.07 -3.31 4.38
C MET A 52 -13.51 -3.57 3.94
N SER A 53 -13.87 -3.19 2.72
CA SER A 53 -15.22 -3.41 2.20
C SER A 53 -15.56 -4.91 2.12
N VAL A 54 -14.62 -5.75 1.67
CA VAL A 54 -14.76 -7.22 1.66
C VAL A 54 -14.97 -7.75 3.07
N SER A 55 -14.09 -7.38 4.00
CA SER A 55 -14.12 -7.89 5.38
C SER A 55 -15.40 -7.50 6.13
N PHE A 56 -15.82 -6.24 6.07
CA PHE A 56 -17.01 -5.78 6.79
C PHE A 56 -18.32 -6.20 6.11
N ASN A 57 -18.36 -6.36 4.78
CA ASN A 57 -19.50 -6.98 4.13
C ASN A 57 -19.62 -8.48 4.46
N GLN A 58 -18.51 -9.20 4.58
CA GLN A 58 -18.52 -10.59 5.05
C GLN A 58 -19.01 -10.69 6.50
N LEU A 59 -18.60 -9.77 7.38
CA LEU A 59 -19.13 -9.66 8.74
C LEU A 59 -20.65 -9.48 8.73
N MET A 60 -21.16 -8.50 7.99
CA MET A 60 -22.60 -8.23 7.91
C MET A 60 -23.38 -9.43 7.38
N ARG A 61 -22.91 -10.07 6.30
CA ARG A 61 -23.55 -11.27 5.74
C ARG A 61 -23.58 -12.43 6.73
N GLY A 62 -22.50 -12.63 7.50
CA GLY A 62 -22.43 -13.64 8.55
C GLY A 62 -23.48 -13.44 9.67
N LEU A 63 -23.95 -12.21 9.83
CA LEU A 63 -25.02 -11.83 10.76
C LEU A 63 -26.41 -11.74 10.09
N GLY A 64 -26.52 -12.12 8.81
CA GLY A 64 -27.77 -12.01 8.04
C GLY A 64 -28.15 -10.58 7.69
N GLN A 65 -27.21 -9.64 7.74
CA GLN A 65 -27.43 -8.21 7.46
C GLN A 65 -27.09 -7.87 6.01
N LYS A 66 -27.76 -6.84 5.47
CA LYS A 66 -27.50 -6.30 4.13
C LYS A 66 -26.11 -5.64 4.09
N PRO A 67 -25.25 -5.97 3.11
CA PRO A 67 -23.97 -5.28 2.91
C PRO A 67 -24.15 -3.76 2.73
N LEU A 68 -23.39 -2.97 3.49
CA LEU A 68 -23.42 -1.49 3.43
C LEU A 68 -22.08 -0.85 3.06
N TYR A 69 -21.05 -1.66 2.80
CA TYR A 69 -19.72 -1.16 2.45
C TYR A 69 -19.47 -1.26 0.95
N THR A 70 -18.79 -0.26 0.40
CA THR A 70 -18.18 -0.33 -0.94
C THR A 70 -16.82 0.36 -0.94
N TYR A 71 -16.04 0.11 -1.98
CA TYR A 71 -14.73 0.70 -2.18
C TYR A 71 -14.65 1.47 -3.49
N LEU A 72 -13.81 2.50 -3.51
CA LEU A 72 -13.41 3.24 -4.70
C LEU A 72 -11.89 3.30 -4.75
N ILE A 73 -11.30 2.60 -5.72
CA ILE A 73 -9.86 2.65 -5.99
C ILE A 73 -9.63 3.45 -7.28
N ALA A 74 -8.66 4.37 -7.25
CA ALA A 74 -8.26 5.11 -8.44
C ALA A 74 -7.86 4.12 -9.55
N GLY A 75 -8.49 4.24 -10.73
CA GLY A 75 -8.26 3.36 -11.88
C GLY A 75 -9.08 2.06 -11.91
N GLY A 76 -10.06 1.89 -11.02
CA GLY A 76 -11.02 0.78 -11.04
C GLY A 76 -10.45 -0.56 -10.56
N ASP A 77 -11.17 -1.65 -10.79
CA ASP A 77 -10.82 -2.98 -10.26
C ASP A 77 -9.49 -3.49 -10.82
N ARG A 78 -9.14 -3.05 -12.02
CA ARG A 78 -7.81 -3.26 -12.63
C ARG A 78 -6.67 -2.83 -11.71
N SER A 79 -6.85 -1.78 -10.92
CA SER A 79 -5.84 -1.27 -9.99
C SER A 79 -5.65 -2.15 -8.75
N VAL A 80 -6.59 -3.06 -8.46
CA VAL A 80 -6.43 -4.04 -7.37
C VAL A 80 -5.28 -4.98 -7.67
N VAL A 81 -5.19 -5.45 -8.92
CA VAL A 81 -4.22 -6.47 -9.35
C VAL A 81 -3.04 -5.92 -10.17
N ALA A 82 -3.12 -4.67 -10.63
CA ALA A 82 -2.09 -4.02 -11.43
C ALA A 82 -1.66 -2.65 -10.87
N SER A 83 -0.44 -2.24 -11.22
CA SER A 83 0.18 -0.96 -10.87
C SER A 83 -0.28 0.12 -11.85
N ARG A 84 -1.17 1.02 -11.40
CA ARG A 84 -1.86 2.07 -12.18
C ARG A 84 -1.87 3.41 -11.43
N GLU A 85 -0.73 3.82 -10.90
CA GLU A 85 -0.61 4.90 -9.90
C GLU A 85 -1.01 6.27 -10.45
N GLY A 86 -0.86 6.52 -11.75
CA GLY A 86 -1.20 7.81 -12.36
C GLY A 86 -2.68 8.14 -12.35
N THR A 87 -3.54 7.13 -12.16
CA THR A 87 -4.99 7.33 -12.05
C THR A 87 -5.40 8.09 -10.79
N GLU A 88 -4.52 8.18 -9.78
CA GLU A 88 -4.81 8.93 -8.54
C GLU A 88 -4.68 10.46 -8.70
N ASP A 89 -4.14 10.94 -9.84
CA ASP A 89 -3.85 12.36 -10.08
C ASP A 89 -5.04 13.18 -10.61
N SER A 90 -6.24 12.59 -10.74
CA SER A 90 -7.45 13.31 -11.14
C SER A 90 -8.44 13.42 -9.99
N ALA A 91 -8.75 14.65 -9.56
CA ALA A 91 -9.79 14.93 -8.58
C ALA A 91 -11.19 14.69 -9.18
N LEU A 92 -11.40 15.05 -10.46
CA LEU A 92 -12.66 14.85 -11.15
C LEU A 92 -13.04 13.37 -11.24
N HIS A 93 -12.07 12.51 -11.56
CA HIS A 93 -12.27 11.05 -11.57
C HIS A 93 -12.79 10.54 -10.22
N GLY A 94 -12.21 11.03 -9.10
CA GLY A 94 -12.67 10.68 -7.76
C GLY A 94 -14.12 11.06 -7.49
N ILE A 95 -14.51 12.26 -7.92
CA ILE A 95 -15.86 12.81 -7.76
C ILE A 95 -16.87 12.01 -8.59
N GLU A 96 -16.53 11.71 -9.85
CA GLU A 96 -17.40 10.95 -10.76
C GLU A 96 -17.72 9.56 -10.21
N GLU A 97 -16.71 8.83 -9.75
CA GLU A 97 -16.90 7.50 -9.16
C GLU A 97 -17.71 7.56 -7.87
N LEU A 98 -17.48 8.58 -7.03
CA LEU A 98 -18.26 8.78 -5.81
C LEU A 98 -19.74 9.06 -6.11
N LYS A 99 -20.03 9.91 -7.10
CA LYS A 99 -21.40 10.20 -7.54
C LYS A 99 -22.12 8.93 -8.00
N LYS A 100 -21.43 8.06 -8.75
CA LYS A 100 -22.00 6.79 -9.25
C LYS A 100 -22.43 5.88 -8.10
N VAL A 101 -21.55 5.64 -7.12
CA VAL A 101 -21.86 4.70 -6.01
C VAL A 101 -22.84 5.28 -4.98
N ALA A 102 -22.87 6.61 -4.84
CA ALA A 102 -23.76 7.31 -3.91
C ALA A 102 -25.15 7.61 -4.51
N ALA A 103 -25.39 7.32 -5.79
CA ALA A 103 -26.65 7.61 -6.45
C ALA A 103 -27.84 6.98 -5.70
N GLY A 104 -28.86 7.79 -5.39
CA GLY A 104 -30.06 7.37 -4.66
C GLY A 104 -29.87 7.11 -3.16
N LYS A 105 -28.67 7.32 -2.61
CA LYS A 105 -28.41 7.20 -1.17
C LYS A 105 -28.84 8.46 -0.44
N LYS A 106 -29.33 8.28 0.78
CA LYS A 106 -29.77 9.37 1.68
C LYS A 106 -28.66 9.82 2.62
N ARG A 107 -27.81 8.88 3.04
CA ARG A 107 -26.71 9.12 3.98
C ARG A 107 -25.50 8.29 3.56
N VAL A 108 -24.38 8.95 3.33
CA VAL A 108 -23.15 8.33 2.85
C VAL A 108 -21.97 8.81 3.69
N ILE A 109 -21.24 7.88 4.30
CA ILE A 109 -19.95 8.17 4.92
C ILE A 109 -18.87 7.85 3.91
N VAL A 110 -17.99 8.82 3.64
CA VAL A 110 -16.86 8.64 2.71
C VAL A 110 -15.56 8.72 3.48
N ILE A 111 -14.90 7.57 3.63
CA ILE A 111 -13.59 7.44 4.26
C ILE A 111 -12.52 7.52 3.17
N GLY A 112 -12.00 8.73 2.94
CA GLY A 112 -10.92 9.00 1.99
C GLY A 112 -9.56 8.72 2.61
N ILE A 113 -8.80 7.80 2.02
CA ILE A 113 -7.51 7.31 2.55
C ILE A 113 -6.37 7.84 1.68
N SER A 114 -5.53 8.71 2.26
CA SER A 114 -4.30 9.20 1.65
C SER A 114 -3.20 9.29 2.70
N VAL A 115 -2.31 8.28 2.75
CA VAL A 115 -1.23 8.20 3.76
C VAL A 115 -0.45 9.52 3.86
N GLY A 116 -0.07 10.09 2.72
CA GLY A 116 0.72 11.31 2.64
C GLY A 116 -0.10 12.60 2.60
N LEU A 117 -1.43 12.54 2.65
CA LEU A 117 -2.33 13.68 2.39
C LEU A 117 -1.99 14.38 1.05
N SER A 118 -2.00 13.59 -0.03
CA SER A 118 -1.44 14.03 -1.32
C SER A 118 -2.23 13.64 -2.57
N ALA A 119 -3.15 12.68 -2.50
CA ALA A 119 -3.80 12.10 -3.69
C ALA A 119 -4.96 12.97 -4.19
N PRO A 120 -4.89 13.55 -5.41
CA PRO A 120 -5.99 14.34 -5.97
C PRO A 120 -7.35 13.63 -6.00
N PHE A 121 -7.35 12.35 -6.36
CA PHE A 121 -8.55 11.50 -6.36
C PHE A 121 -9.34 11.55 -5.05
N VAL A 122 -8.63 11.51 -3.91
CA VAL A 122 -9.25 11.61 -2.58
C VAL A 122 -9.61 13.06 -2.26
N ALA A 123 -8.78 14.03 -2.65
CA ALA A 123 -9.02 15.44 -2.41
C ALA A 123 -10.36 15.90 -3.02
N GLY A 124 -10.59 15.58 -4.31
CA GLY A 124 -11.83 15.92 -5.00
C GLY A 124 -13.07 15.31 -4.33
N GLN A 125 -12.98 14.04 -3.89
CA GLN A 125 -14.07 13.39 -3.16
C GLN A 125 -14.40 14.09 -1.84
N MET A 126 -13.38 14.44 -1.05
CA MET A 126 -13.58 15.13 0.23
C MET A 126 -14.22 16.51 0.01
N ASP A 127 -13.75 17.26 -0.98
CA ASP A 127 -14.29 18.58 -1.31
C ASP A 127 -15.76 18.50 -1.76
N TYR A 128 -16.07 17.55 -2.65
CA TYR A 128 -17.44 17.29 -3.10
C TYR A 128 -18.38 16.89 -1.95
N CYS A 129 -17.90 16.08 -0.99
CA CYS A 129 -18.69 15.73 0.20
C CYS A 129 -19.04 16.97 1.03
N MET A 130 -18.07 17.87 1.24
CA MET A 130 -18.28 19.10 2.02
C MET A 130 -19.22 20.10 1.34
N ASP A 131 -19.38 20.04 0.02
CA ASP A 131 -20.37 20.81 -0.73
C ASP A 131 -21.78 20.22 -0.66
N ASN A 132 -21.91 18.96 -0.21
CA ASN A 132 -23.17 18.22 -0.16
C ASN A 132 -23.43 17.56 1.22
N PRO A 133 -23.34 18.31 2.34
CA PRO A 133 -23.33 17.75 3.69
C PRO A 133 -24.66 17.10 4.13
N ALA A 134 -25.77 17.39 3.43
CA ALA A 134 -27.05 16.75 3.69
C ALA A 134 -27.01 15.23 3.45
N VAL A 135 -26.20 14.78 2.48
CA VAL A 135 -26.03 13.37 2.13
C VAL A 135 -24.71 12.83 2.65
N PHE A 136 -23.63 13.60 2.55
CA PHE A 136 -22.27 13.11 2.75
C PHE A 136 -21.67 13.52 4.09
N LEU A 137 -20.91 12.61 4.70
CA LEU A 137 -20.00 12.89 5.79
C LEU A 137 -18.57 12.45 5.39
N PRO A 138 -17.64 13.38 5.15
CA PRO A 138 -16.27 13.05 4.79
C PRO A 138 -15.38 12.76 6.01
N VAL A 139 -14.62 11.68 5.92
CA VAL A 139 -13.59 11.28 6.88
C VAL A 139 -12.27 11.09 6.14
N LEU A 140 -11.27 11.91 6.45
CA LEU A 140 -9.95 11.85 5.84
C LEU A 140 -8.99 11.07 6.74
N VAL A 141 -8.41 9.99 6.21
CA VAL A 141 -7.39 9.18 6.89
C VAL A 141 -6.03 9.42 6.25
N GLY A 142 -5.06 9.81 7.05
CA GLY A 142 -3.66 9.99 6.64
C GLY A 142 -2.73 9.91 7.84
N PHE A 143 -1.43 10.19 7.65
CA PHE A 143 -0.46 10.10 8.75
C PHE A 143 0.52 11.26 8.79
N ASN A 144 0.16 12.36 8.12
CA ASN A 144 0.83 13.64 8.17
C ASN A 144 -0.05 14.68 8.91
N PRO A 145 0.55 15.63 9.63
CA PRO A 145 -0.14 16.85 10.02
C PRO A 145 -0.73 17.55 8.79
N VAL A 146 -1.88 18.21 8.93
CA VAL A 146 -2.54 18.90 7.81
C VAL A 146 -1.63 19.99 7.21
N SER A 147 -0.82 20.66 8.03
CA SER A 147 0.18 21.63 7.57
C SER A 147 1.25 21.04 6.63
N MET A 148 1.43 19.72 6.63
CA MET A 148 2.34 18.99 5.73
C MET A 148 1.62 18.35 4.53
N ALA A 149 0.30 18.49 4.42
CA ALA A 149 -0.43 18.06 3.23
C ALA A 149 0.08 18.80 1.99
N ARG A 150 -0.06 18.14 0.82
CA ARG A 150 0.49 18.67 -0.44
C ARG A 150 -0.20 19.99 -0.81
N ASN A 151 0.60 21.01 -1.10
CA ASN A 151 0.11 22.34 -1.46
C ASN A 151 0.45 22.75 -2.90
N ASP A 152 0.99 21.83 -3.69
CA ASP A 152 1.12 22.02 -5.13
C ASP A 152 -0.29 21.96 -5.77
N PRO A 153 -0.54 22.72 -6.86
CA PRO A 153 -1.80 22.67 -7.59
C PRO A 153 -2.17 21.26 -8.03
N ILE A 154 -3.47 20.98 -8.04
CA ILE A 154 -4.04 19.80 -8.68
C ILE A 154 -4.45 20.22 -10.09
N GLU A 155 -4.03 19.48 -11.12
CA GLU A 155 -4.16 19.94 -12.50
C GLU A 155 -5.63 20.13 -12.95
N ASP A 156 -6.53 19.28 -12.47
CA ASP A 156 -7.95 19.29 -12.81
C ASP A 156 -8.85 19.86 -11.69
N TRP A 157 -8.27 20.54 -10.69
CA TRP A 157 -9.02 21.06 -9.53
C TRP A 157 -8.52 22.42 -9.06
N SER A 158 -9.42 23.25 -8.52
CA SER A 158 -9.09 24.61 -8.09
C SER A 158 -8.37 24.68 -6.74
N SER A 159 -8.63 23.72 -5.85
CA SER A 159 -8.07 23.66 -4.50
C SER A 159 -6.92 22.65 -4.40
N THR A 160 -5.91 22.96 -3.59
CA THR A 160 -4.86 22.00 -3.23
C THR A 160 -5.36 21.01 -2.19
N PHE A 161 -4.66 19.88 -2.03
CA PHE A 161 -4.99 18.92 -0.98
C PHE A 161 -4.97 19.57 0.41
N ARG A 162 -3.97 20.42 0.68
CA ARG A 162 -3.85 21.16 1.94
C ARG A 162 -5.06 22.05 2.21
N GLN A 163 -5.50 22.84 1.23
CA GLN A 163 -6.66 23.72 1.39
C GLN A 163 -7.93 22.93 1.73
N ILE A 164 -8.12 21.78 1.08
CA ILE A 164 -9.25 20.88 1.34
C ILE A 164 -9.17 20.28 2.75
N ALA A 165 -7.98 19.81 3.15
CA ALA A 165 -7.77 19.27 4.50
C ALA A 165 -7.95 20.33 5.61
N GLU A 166 -7.52 21.57 5.38
CA GLU A 166 -7.77 22.71 6.28
C GLU A 166 -9.27 23.04 6.38
N ARG A 167 -10.01 22.97 5.27
CA ARG A 167 -11.48 23.10 5.26
C ARG A 167 -12.13 22.00 6.11
N MET A 168 -11.68 20.75 5.98
CA MET A 168 -12.16 19.64 6.81
C MET A 168 -11.88 19.85 8.30
N GLN A 169 -10.70 20.35 8.68
CA GLN A 169 -10.39 20.66 10.08
C GLN A 169 -11.36 21.69 10.68
N LYS A 170 -11.72 22.73 9.92
CA LYS A 170 -12.72 23.72 10.37
C LYS A 170 -14.11 23.11 10.56
N LEU A 171 -14.52 22.19 9.68
CA LEU A 171 -15.81 21.50 9.78
C LEU A 171 -15.84 20.44 10.90
N GLN A 172 -14.68 19.91 11.29
CA GLN A 172 -14.56 18.96 12.39
C GLN A 172 -14.96 19.56 13.74
N GLU A 173 -14.76 20.85 13.95
CA GLU A 173 -15.24 21.56 15.15
C GLU A 173 -16.77 21.46 15.31
N LYS A 174 -17.50 21.33 14.19
CA LYS A 174 -18.95 21.16 14.14
C LYS A 174 -19.39 19.70 13.95
N GLN A 175 -18.44 18.76 13.94
CA GLN A 175 -18.67 17.34 13.62
C GLN A 175 -19.28 17.10 12.22
N GLU A 176 -19.01 18.00 11.27
CA GLU A 176 -19.49 17.93 9.87
C GLU A 176 -18.46 17.26 8.94
N ALA A 177 -17.22 17.07 9.40
CA ALA A 177 -16.15 16.33 8.75
C ALA A 177 -15.18 15.78 9.80
N PHE A 178 -14.34 14.81 9.45
CA PHE A 178 -13.32 14.31 10.39
C PHE A 178 -11.97 14.13 9.70
N VAL A 179 -10.90 14.63 10.30
CA VAL A 179 -9.52 14.35 9.92
C VAL A 179 -8.91 13.43 10.96
N LEU A 180 -8.65 12.19 10.57
CA LEU A 180 -8.06 11.15 11.41
C LEU A 180 -6.63 10.89 10.95
N ASN A 181 -5.69 11.68 11.47
CA ASN A 181 -4.31 11.73 10.99
C ASN A 181 -3.21 11.51 12.06
N PRO A 182 -3.21 10.38 12.79
CA PRO A 182 -2.18 10.12 13.79
C PRO A 182 -0.79 10.06 13.15
N ALA A 183 0.20 10.68 13.78
CA ALA A 183 1.59 10.59 13.39
C ALA A 183 2.15 9.19 13.72
N ILE A 184 2.61 8.48 12.70
CA ILE A 184 3.25 7.15 12.85
C ILE A 184 4.77 7.21 12.68
N GLY A 185 5.32 8.37 12.30
CA GLY A 185 6.74 8.56 11.98
C GLY A 185 7.13 8.05 10.59
N PRO A 186 8.37 8.29 10.13
CA PRO A 186 8.81 7.96 8.77
C PRO A 186 8.85 6.46 8.51
N GLU A 187 8.73 6.08 7.24
CA GLU A 187 8.89 4.70 6.78
C GLU A 187 10.34 4.23 6.88
N GLY A 188 10.56 2.92 7.05
CA GLY A 188 11.90 2.34 7.01
C GLY A 188 12.57 2.49 5.63
N LEU A 189 11.77 2.45 4.57
CA LEU A 189 12.12 2.87 3.21
C LEU A 189 11.33 4.13 2.89
N SER A 190 12.01 5.27 2.75
CA SER A 190 11.43 6.60 2.64
C SER A 190 10.35 6.67 1.55
N GLY A 191 9.13 7.02 1.96
CA GLY A 191 7.98 7.17 1.06
C GLY A 191 7.28 5.88 0.65
N CYS A 192 7.73 4.71 1.14
CA CYS A 192 7.09 3.42 0.91
C CYS A 192 5.82 3.27 1.77
N SER A 193 4.77 4.03 1.44
CA SER A 193 3.53 4.14 2.22
C SER A 193 2.78 2.82 2.37
N ARG A 194 3.08 1.81 1.54
CA ARG A 194 2.50 0.47 1.67
C ARG A 194 2.89 -0.22 2.98
N LEU A 195 4.02 0.18 3.60
CA LEU A 195 4.57 -0.41 4.82
C LEU A 195 3.78 0.06 6.06
N LYS A 196 4.31 1.01 6.84
CA LYS A 196 3.67 1.48 8.08
C LYS A 196 2.36 2.19 7.78
N GLY A 197 2.29 3.05 6.77
CA GLY A 197 1.06 3.76 6.39
C GLY A 197 -0.09 2.81 6.08
N GLY A 198 0.14 1.79 5.26
CA GLY A 198 -0.84 0.74 4.96
C GLY A 198 -1.22 -0.07 6.19
N SER A 199 -0.25 -0.48 7.01
CA SER A 199 -0.53 -1.23 8.25
C SER A 199 -1.33 -0.41 9.26
N ALA A 200 -0.98 0.86 9.45
CA ALA A 200 -1.69 1.77 10.34
C ALA A 200 -3.11 2.06 9.84
N THR A 201 -3.31 2.19 8.52
CA THR A 201 -4.64 2.33 7.92
C THR A 201 -5.52 1.14 8.28
N LYS A 202 -5.01 -0.08 8.09
CA LYS A 202 -5.72 -1.33 8.42
C LYS A 202 -6.13 -1.36 9.89
N VAL A 203 -5.15 -1.19 10.79
CA VAL A 203 -5.37 -1.20 12.25
C VAL A 203 -6.39 -0.14 12.68
N LEU A 204 -6.26 1.08 12.18
CA LEU A 204 -7.12 2.21 12.54
C LEU A 204 -8.58 1.98 12.12
N LEU A 205 -8.79 1.59 10.86
CA LEU A 205 -10.13 1.40 10.29
C LEU A 205 -10.81 0.16 10.85
N GLU A 206 -10.09 -0.96 11.00
CA GLU A 206 -10.68 -2.17 11.57
C GLU A 206 -11.12 -1.95 13.01
N THR A 207 -10.29 -1.26 13.80
CA THR A 207 -10.62 -0.94 15.20
C THR A 207 -11.88 -0.09 15.29
N LEU A 208 -11.96 1.01 14.53
CA LEU A 208 -13.12 1.91 14.62
C LEU A 208 -14.39 1.29 14.03
N LEU A 209 -14.28 0.53 12.95
CA LEU A 209 -15.44 -0.10 12.30
C LEU A 209 -15.97 -1.26 13.14
N LEU A 210 -15.10 -2.07 13.76
CA LEU A 210 -15.52 -3.08 14.72
C LEU A 210 -16.26 -2.47 15.91
N ALA A 211 -15.81 -1.32 16.42
CA ALA A 211 -16.51 -0.62 17.50
C ALA A 211 -17.90 -0.12 17.07
N ALA A 212 -18.04 0.36 15.83
CA ALA A 212 -19.34 0.76 15.28
C ALA A 212 -20.31 -0.43 15.18
N HIS A 213 -19.86 -1.55 14.62
CA HIS A 213 -20.65 -2.79 14.52
C HIS A 213 -21.05 -3.34 15.89
N LYS A 214 -20.11 -3.39 16.83
CA LYS A 214 -20.37 -3.80 18.22
C LYS A 214 -21.43 -2.92 18.89
N THR A 215 -21.46 -1.62 18.58
CA THR A 215 -22.47 -0.72 19.13
C THR A 215 -23.87 -1.04 18.59
N VAL A 216 -23.99 -1.36 17.30
CA VAL A 216 -25.29 -1.72 16.69
C VAL A 216 -25.78 -3.09 17.17
N ASP A 217 -24.90 -4.09 17.19
CA ASP A 217 -25.31 -5.48 17.39
C ASP A 217 -25.37 -5.89 18.86
N ARG A 218 -24.61 -5.23 19.74
CA ARG A 218 -24.55 -5.54 21.17
C ARG A 218 -24.99 -4.39 22.08
N GLY A 219 -25.25 -3.20 21.53
CA GLY A 219 -25.62 -2.02 22.33
C GLY A 219 -24.48 -1.48 23.21
N ILE A 220 -23.23 -1.88 22.94
CA ILE A 220 -22.06 -1.42 23.69
C ILE A 220 -21.43 -0.25 22.96
N GLU A 221 -21.57 0.95 23.51
CA GLU A 221 -21.04 2.16 22.89
C GLU A 221 -19.51 2.13 22.69
N ALA A 222 -19.07 2.66 21.54
CA ALA A 222 -17.66 2.87 21.27
C ALA A 222 -17.04 3.79 22.34
N SER A 223 -15.93 3.33 22.93
CA SER A 223 -15.21 4.08 23.97
C SER A 223 -13.70 3.94 23.77
N PRO A 224 -12.89 4.91 24.26
CA PRO A 224 -11.44 4.81 24.18
C PRO A 224 -10.91 3.49 24.77
N ARG A 225 -11.53 2.99 25.85
CA ARG A 225 -11.18 1.70 26.45
C ARG A 225 -11.39 0.53 25.49
N CYS A 226 -12.55 0.44 24.83
CA CYS A 226 -12.84 -0.63 23.86
C CYS A 226 -11.87 -0.57 22.68
N LEU A 227 -11.56 0.63 22.17
CA LEU A 227 -10.58 0.80 21.09
C LEU A 227 -9.19 0.32 21.53
N LEU A 228 -8.74 0.67 22.74
CA LEU A 228 -7.45 0.26 23.28
C LEU A 228 -7.34 -1.27 23.43
N GLU A 229 -8.41 -1.95 23.84
CA GLU A 229 -8.45 -3.41 23.95
C GLU A 229 -8.20 -4.09 22.59
N ILE A 230 -8.84 -3.58 21.53
CA ILE A 230 -8.62 -4.05 20.15
C ILE A 230 -7.22 -3.66 19.66
N LEU A 231 -6.76 -2.42 19.84
CA LEU A 231 -5.42 -1.99 19.40
C LEU A 231 -4.29 -2.84 20.01
N ARG A 232 -4.42 -3.23 21.28
CA ARG A 232 -3.46 -4.14 21.96
C ARG A 232 -3.42 -5.52 21.33
N THR A 233 -4.49 -5.98 20.68
CA THR A 233 -4.47 -7.26 19.93
C THR A 233 -3.53 -7.15 18.73
N PHE A 234 -3.52 -6.03 18.02
CA PHE A 234 -2.61 -5.80 16.90
C PHE A 234 -1.16 -5.59 17.36
N GLU A 235 -0.95 -5.02 18.54
CA GLU A 235 0.38 -4.96 19.17
C GLU A 235 0.92 -6.37 19.47
N ARG A 236 0.10 -7.26 20.02
CA ARG A 236 0.47 -8.68 20.20
C ARG A 236 0.75 -9.36 18.86
N ALA A 237 -0.02 -9.04 17.82
CA ALA A 237 0.22 -9.59 16.49
C ALA A 237 1.61 -9.22 15.96
N HIS A 238 2.12 -8.02 16.24
CA HIS A 238 3.48 -7.64 15.88
C HIS A 238 4.52 -8.54 16.56
N GLN A 239 4.40 -8.75 17.88
CA GLN A 239 5.30 -9.60 18.66
C GLN A 239 5.28 -11.06 18.16
N VAL A 240 4.08 -11.61 17.95
CA VAL A 240 3.88 -12.96 17.44
C VAL A 240 4.48 -13.13 16.04
N THR A 241 4.28 -12.16 15.14
CA THR A 241 4.83 -12.20 13.78
C THR A 241 6.35 -12.19 13.77
N TYR A 242 6.96 -11.21 14.46
CA TYR A 242 8.41 -11.05 14.44
C TYR A 242 9.15 -12.01 15.37
N SER A 243 8.45 -12.82 16.17
CA SER A 243 9.04 -14.02 16.80
C SER A 243 9.62 -15.00 15.76
N GLN A 244 9.12 -14.96 14.52
CA GLN A 244 9.57 -15.79 13.40
C GLN A 244 10.66 -15.13 12.53
N SER A 245 11.31 -14.06 13.01
CA SER A 245 12.27 -13.25 12.23
C SER A 245 13.35 -14.07 11.51
N ALA A 246 13.86 -15.13 12.12
CA ALA A 246 14.86 -16.01 11.51
C ALA A 246 14.35 -16.67 10.21
N LYS A 247 13.10 -17.16 10.21
CA LYS A 247 12.49 -17.80 9.04
C LYS A 247 12.04 -16.76 8.00
N ILE A 248 11.59 -15.59 8.44
CA ILE A 248 11.28 -14.45 7.55
C ILE A 248 12.55 -14.03 6.79
N ALA A 249 13.70 -13.96 7.47
CA ALA A 249 14.98 -13.65 6.85
C ALA A 249 15.44 -14.75 5.87
N ALA A 250 15.18 -16.02 6.17
CA ALA A 250 15.46 -17.12 5.24
C ALA A 250 14.62 -17.01 3.96
N LEU A 251 13.32 -16.74 4.09
CA LEU A 251 12.42 -16.53 2.95
C LEU A 251 12.82 -15.29 2.14
N MET A 252 13.21 -14.19 2.79
CA MET A 252 13.74 -12.99 2.12
C MET A 252 14.95 -13.31 1.24
N LYS A 253 15.91 -14.09 1.75
CA LYS A 253 17.09 -14.52 0.97
C LYS A 253 16.69 -15.42 -0.20
N GLN A 254 15.78 -16.38 0.02
CA GLN A 254 15.29 -17.26 -1.04
C GLN A 254 14.62 -16.47 -2.18
N ALA A 255 13.73 -15.54 -1.84
CA ALA A 255 13.10 -14.65 -2.81
C ALA A 255 14.14 -13.80 -3.57
N SER A 256 15.14 -13.24 -2.86
CA SER A 256 16.24 -12.50 -3.49
C SER A 256 17.02 -13.37 -4.49
N THR A 257 17.34 -14.61 -4.13
CA THR A 257 18.07 -15.54 -5.00
C THR A 257 17.28 -15.88 -6.26
N SER A 258 15.96 -16.09 -6.16
CA SER A 258 15.13 -16.31 -7.34
C SER A 258 15.18 -15.11 -8.29
N LEU A 259 15.00 -13.89 -7.76
CA LEU A 259 15.04 -12.66 -8.56
C LEU A 259 16.42 -12.40 -9.19
N GLU A 260 17.50 -12.66 -8.45
CA GLU A 260 18.87 -12.55 -8.96
C GLU A 260 19.10 -13.49 -10.15
N LYS A 261 18.59 -14.73 -10.07
CA LYS A 261 18.63 -15.74 -11.13
C LYS A 261 17.60 -15.53 -12.24
N LYS A 262 16.93 -14.38 -12.28
CA LYS A 262 15.85 -14.06 -13.25
C LYS A 262 14.63 -15.00 -13.18
N GLY A 263 14.46 -15.68 -12.05
CA GLY A 263 13.23 -16.38 -11.68
C GLY A 263 12.19 -15.42 -11.09
N ARG A 264 11.01 -15.96 -10.81
CA ARG A 264 9.83 -15.25 -10.31
C ARG A 264 9.48 -15.68 -8.89
N VAL A 265 8.73 -14.83 -8.19
CA VAL A 265 8.17 -15.13 -6.87
C VAL A 265 6.64 -15.09 -6.94
N HIS A 266 6.01 -16.23 -6.68
CA HIS A 266 4.56 -16.36 -6.65
C HIS A 266 4.05 -16.48 -5.21
N LEU A 267 3.19 -15.54 -4.80
CA LEU A 267 2.59 -15.47 -3.47
C LEU A 267 1.16 -16.01 -3.56
N VAL A 268 0.93 -17.24 -3.14
CA VAL A 268 -0.34 -17.95 -3.31
C VAL A 268 -1.08 -17.98 -1.98
N GLY A 269 -2.07 -17.12 -1.80
CA GLY A 269 -2.80 -16.97 -0.54
C GLY A 269 -4.25 -17.46 -0.62
N TRP A 270 -4.71 -18.12 0.45
CA TRP A 270 -6.10 -18.54 0.58
C TRP A 270 -6.98 -17.41 1.10
N GLN A 271 -8.19 -17.30 0.55
CA GLN A 271 -9.22 -16.34 0.95
C GLN A 271 -8.66 -14.90 0.99
N THR A 272 -8.89 -14.15 2.08
CA THR A 272 -8.39 -12.76 2.19
C THR A 272 -6.88 -12.67 2.32
N LEU A 273 -6.17 -13.74 2.69
CA LEU A 273 -4.69 -13.76 2.65
C LEU A 273 -4.18 -13.69 1.20
N GLY A 274 -4.98 -14.16 0.24
CA GLY A 274 -4.74 -13.95 -1.20
C GLY A 274 -4.81 -12.49 -1.62
N ILE A 275 -5.72 -11.70 -1.03
CA ILE A 275 -5.76 -10.24 -1.24
C ILE A 275 -4.47 -9.60 -0.74
N ILE A 276 -4.01 -9.98 0.45
CA ILE A 276 -2.74 -9.47 1.02
C ILE A 276 -1.54 -9.84 0.13
N ALA A 277 -1.53 -11.04 -0.45
CA ALA A 277 -0.52 -11.49 -1.40
C ALA A 277 -0.51 -10.64 -2.68
N ILE A 278 -1.69 -10.36 -3.26
CA ILE A 278 -1.84 -9.49 -4.44
C ILE A 278 -1.32 -8.08 -4.12
N MET A 279 -1.71 -7.54 -2.97
CA MET A 279 -1.31 -6.19 -2.52
C MET A 279 0.20 -6.03 -2.39
N ASP A 280 0.94 -7.07 -1.97
CA ASP A 280 2.39 -7.00 -1.84
C ASP A 280 3.11 -7.01 -3.20
N GLY A 281 2.75 -7.95 -4.08
CA GLY A 281 3.42 -8.13 -5.37
C GLY A 281 3.29 -6.90 -6.28
N VAL A 282 2.07 -6.36 -6.41
CA VAL A 282 1.78 -5.24 -7.31
C VAL A 282 2.56 -3.96 -6.98
N GLU A 283 2.89 -3.75 -5.70
CA GLU A 283 3.62 -2.57 -5.25
C GLU A 283 5.11 -2.63 -5.60
N CYS A 284 5.66 -3.83 -5.86
CA CYS A 284 7.07 -3.99 -6.21
C CYS A 284 7.42 -3.31 -7.54
N ILE A 285 6.45 -3.19 -8.45
CA ILE A 285 6.61 -2.63 -9.80
C ILE A 285 7.11 -1.19 -9.73
N HIS A 286 6.35 -0.30 -9.07
CA HIS A 286 6.74 1.10 -8.95
C HIS A 286 7.75 1.33 -7.82
N SER A 287 7.70 0.53 -6.74
CA SER A 287 8.56 0.72 -5.57
C SER A 287 10.02 0.34 -5.82
N PHE A 288 10.29 -0.57 -6.77
CA PHE A 288 11.64 -1.10 -7.03
C PHE A 288 11.98 -1.22 -8.51
N GLY A 289 11.11 -0.71 -9.40
CA GLY A 289 11.31 -0.82 -10.85
C GLY A 289 11.09 -2.22 -11.40
N ALA A 290 10.54 -3.14 -10.61
CA ALA A 290 10.35 -4.54 -10.98
C ALA A 290 9.41 -4.68 -12.20
N ASP A 291 9.60 -5.76 -12.96
CA ASP A 291 8.61 -6.18 -13.95
C ASP A 291 7.37 -6.75 -13.23
N PHE A 292 6.21 -6.64 -13.86
CA PHE A 292 4.96 -7.15 -13.28
C PHE A 292 4.94 -8.68 -13.10
N ARG A 293 5.89 -9.39 -13.72
CA ARG A 293 6.08 -10.85 -13.59
C ARG A 293 6.99 -11.24 -12.42
N ASP A 294 7.79 -10.32 -11.89
CA ASP A 294 8.84 -10.63 -10.91
C ASP A 294 8.25 -11.13 -9.59
N ILE A 295 7.25 -10.43 -9.04
CA ILE A 295 6.51 -10.85 -7.85
C ILE A 295 5.02 -10.72 -8.10
N ARG A 296 4.27 -11.82 -7.97
CA ARG A 296 2.82 -11.85 -8.20
C ARG A 296 2.06 -12.56 -7.10
N GLY A 297 0.97 -11.94 -6.65
CA GLY A 297 0.03 -12.55 -5.73
C GLY A 297 -1.15 -13.23 -6.42
N PHE A 298 -1.65 -14.30 -5.80
CA PHE A 298 -2.82 -15.06 -6.25
C PHE A 298 -3.75 -15.35 -5.07
N LEU A 299 -5.05 -15.36 -5.37
CA LEU A 299 -6.12 -15.66 -4.43
C LEU A 299 -6.72 -17.03 -4.76
N ILE A 300 -6.59 -17.95 -3.81
CA ILE A 300 -7.23 -19.27 -3.84
C ILE A 300 -8.53 -19.21 -3.03
N GLY A 301 -9.63 -19.71 -3.61
CA GLY A 301 -10.97 -19.64 -3.02
C GLY A 301 -11.91 -18.61 -3.64
N ASP A 302 -13.05 -18.43 -2.98
CA ASP A 302 -14.15 -17.62 -3.50
C ASP A 302 -13.83 -16.11 -3.46
N HIS A 303 -14.12 -15.46 -4.58
CA HIS A 303 -13.94 -14.04 -4.82
C HIS A 303 -15.09 -13.46 -5.66
N SER A 304 -16.22 -14.17 -5.74
CA SER A 304 -17.43 -13.78 -6.47
C SER A 304 -18.01 -12.44 -5.99
N ASP A 305 -17.99 -12.25 -4.67
CA ASP A 305 -18.60 -11.10 -3.97
C ASP A 305 -17.62 -9.98 -3.60
N MET A 306 -16.36 -10.07 -4.03
CA MET A 306 -15.33 -9.11 -3.62
C MET A 306 -15.28 -7.87 -4.52
N PHE A 307 -15.50 -8.03 -5.82
CA PHE A 307 -15.26 -7.00 -6.83
C PHE A 307 -16.55 -6.30 -7.27
N ASN A 308 -16.52 -4.97 -7.38
CA ASN A 308 -17.64 -4.18 -7.89
C ASN A 308 -17.86 -4.40 -9.40
N GLN A 309 -16.79 -4.53 -10.18
CA GLN A 309 -16.81 -4.66 -11.64
C GLN A 309 -15.80 -5.72 -12.11
N LYS A 310 -15.99 -6.98 -11.66
CA LYS A 310 -15.09 -8.10 -12.01
C LYS A 310 -14.88 -8.29 -13.53
N ALA A 311 -15.85 -7.88 -14.36
CA ALA A 311 -15.73 -7.89 -15.81
C ALA A 311 -14.53 -7.10 -16.34
N GLU A 312 -14.02 -6.13 -15.58
CA GLU A 312 -12.81 -5.37 -15.91
C GLU A 312 -11.51 -6.17 -15.74
N LEU A 313 -11.55 -7.39 -15.21
CA LEU A 313 -10.37 -8.24 -14.96
C LEU A 313 -10.32 -9.46 -15.89
N ILE A 314 -11.48 -9.96 -16.32
CA ILE A 314 -11.60 -11.20 -17.09
C ILE A 314 -11.04 -10.99 -18.51
N ASN A 315 -10.11 -11.86 -18.93
CA ASN A 315 -9.50 -11.89 -20.27
C ASN A 315 -8.83 -10.57 -20.71
N GLN A 316 -8.36 -9.74 -19.77
CA GLN A 316 -7.72 -8.46 -20.08
C GLN A 316 -6.20 -8.55 -20.29
N GLY A 317 -5.65 -9.76 -20.28
CA GLY A 317 -4.23 -10.03 -20.50
C GLY A 317 -3.47 -10.41 -19.23
N SER A 318 -2.23 -10.88 -19.43
CA SER A 318 -1.43 -11.54 -18.38
C SER A 318 -1.06 -10.67 -17.19
N HIS A 319 -1.22 -9.35 -17.27
CA HIS A 319 -0.94 -8.43 -16.17
C HIS A 319 -2.07 -8.38 -15.14
N PHE A 320 -3.29 -8.81 -15.49
CA PHE A 320 -4.44 -8.83 -14.59
C PHE A 320 -4.74 -10.19 -13.96
N THR A 321 -3.86 -11.18 -14.12
CA THR A 321 -4.05 -12.52 -13.51
C THR A 321 -3.93 -12.46 -11.98
N PHE A 322 -4.88 -13.08 -11.29
CA PHE A 322 -4.90 -13.06 -9.81
C PHE A 322 -5.64 -14.25 -9.19
N SER A 323 -6.46 -14.97 -9.95
CA SER A 323 -7.35 -16.01 -9.41
C SER A 323 -6.66 -17.37 -9.31
N GLN A 324 -7.30 -18.31 -8.62
CA GLN A 324 -6.95 -19.73 -8.61
C GLN A 324 -6.85 -20.32 -10.02
N GLU A 325 -7.83 -20.03 -10.87
CA GLU A 325 -7.85 -20.50 -12.25
C GLU A 325 -6.65 -19.96 -13.05
N ASP A 326 -6.35 -18.65 -12.91
CA ASP A 326 -5.19 -18.06 -13.57
C ASP A 326 -3.89 -18.73 -13.13
N PHE A 327 -3.74 -19.02 -11.83
CA PHE A 327 -2.55 -19.67 -11.31
C PHE A 327 -2.39 -21.08 -11.90
N LEU A 328 -3.45 -21.89 -11.83
CA LEU A 328 -3.42 -23.29 -12.28
C LEU A 328 -3.22 -23.42 -13.79
N THR A 329 -3.83 -22.53 -14.58
CA THR A 329 -3.84 -22.63 -16.05
C THR A 329 -2.68 -21.92 -16.71
N SER A 330 -2.23 -20.79 -16.16
CA SER A 330 -1.26 -19.90 -16.82
C SER A 330 0.09 -19.85 -16.14
N ILE A 331 0.15 -20.05 -14.82
CA ILE A 331 1.38 -19.88 -14.03
C ILE A 331 2.04 -21.22 -13.76
N LEU A 332 1.29 -22.15 -13.16
CA LEU A 332 1.77 -23.48 -12.76
C LEU A 332 2.45 -24.24 -13.91
N PRO A 333 1.92 -24.28 -15.15
CA PRO A 333 2.57 -24.98 -16.25
C PRO A 333 3.88 -24.32 -16.70
N ALA A 334 4.05 -23.03 -16.43
CA ALA A 334 5.19 -22.21 -16.85
C ALA A 334 6.25 -22.00 -15.76
N LEU A 335 6.07 -22.63 -14.58
CA LEU A 335 7.06 -22.60 -13.50
C LEU A 335 8.34 -23.36 -13.90
N THR A 336 9.47 -22.87 -13.40
CA THR A 336 10.82 -23.38 -13.59
C THR A 336 11.51 -23.60 -12.24
N GLU A 337 12.64 -24.32 -12.21
CA GLU A 337 13.32 -24.64 -10.94
C GLU A 337 13.93 -23.42 -10.20
N VAL A 338 14.03 -22.27 -10.86
CA VAL A 338 14.53 -21.03 -10.25
C VAL A 338 13.42 -20.18 -9.62
N ASP A 339 12.16 -20.50 -9.89
CA ASP A 339 11.01 -19.79 -9.33
C ASP A 339 10.79 -20.17 -7.87
N THR A 340 10.35 -19.21 -7.05
CA THR A 340 9.93 -19.43 -5.66
C THR A 340 8.41 -19.33 -5.55
N VAL A 341 7.78 -20.28 -4.86
CA VAL A 341 6.34 -20.24 -4.56
C VAL A 341 6.12 -20.23 -3.05
N VAL A 342 5.42 -19.21 -2.56
CA VAL A 342 5.09 -19.03 -1.14
C VAL A 342 3.59 -19.27 -0.96
N PHE A 343 3.23 -20.27 -0.16
CA PHE A 343 1.84 -20.59 0.17
C PHE A 343 1.44 -19.90 1.48
N ILE A 344 0.30 -19.22 1.51
CA ILE A 344 -0.20 -18.52 2.69
C ILE A 344 -1.61 -19.01 3.01
N PHE A 345 -1.79 -19.67 4.15
CA PHE A 345 -3.07 -20.29 4.53
C PHE A 345 -3.24 -20.36 6.05
N THR A 346 -4.44 -20.67 6.47
CA THR A 346 -4.80 -20.98 7.86
C THR A 346 -4.98 -22.48 8.04
N LEU A 347 -4.87 -22.99 9.27
CA LEU A 347 -5.18 -24.40 9.57
C LEU A 347 -6.68 -24.73 9.47
N ASP A 348 -7.53 -23.70 9.27
CA ASP A 348 -8.97 -23.83 9.04
C ASP A 348 -9.34 -23.87 7.54
N ASP A 349 -8.37 -23.63 6.64
CA ASP A 349 -8.57 -23.78 5.20
C ASP A 349 -8.69 -25.26 4.78
N ASN A 350 -9.07 -25.49 3.52
CA ASN A 350 -9.07 -26.84 2.94
C ASN A 350 -7.63 -27.35 2.76
N LEU A 351 -7.09 -27.99 3.80
CA LEU A 351 -5.70 -28.47 3.82
C LEU A 351 -5.43 -29.57 2.78
N ALA A 352 -6.46 -30.28 2.30
CA ALA A 352 -6.31 -31.23 1.20
C ALA A 352 -6.05 -30.50 -0.13
N GLU A 353 -6.80 -29.43 -0.41
CA GLU A 353 -6.55 -28.57 -1.58
C GLU A 353 -5.15 -27.93 -1.51
N VAL A 354 -4.77 -27.40 -0.34
CA VAL A 354 -3.40 -26.87 -0.11
C VAL A 354 -2.37 -27.95 -0.45
N GLN A 355 -2.50 -29.15 0.10
CA GLN A 355 -1.56 -30.24 -0.14
C GLN A 355 -1.45 -30.59 -1.63
N THR A 356 -2.59 -30.76 -2.32
CA THR A 356 -2.62 -31.09 -3.75
C THR A 356 -1.90 -30.02 -4.58
N LEU A 357 -2.15 -28.74 -4.31
CA LEU A 357 -1.51 -27.67 -5.07
C LEU A 357 0.01 -27.60 -4.79
N VAL A 358 0.42 -27.81 -3.55
CA VAL A 358 1.84 -27.84 -3.18
C VAL A 358 2.57 -29.00 -3.86
N GLU A 359 1.94 -30.17 -3.94
CA GLU A 359 2.49 -31.34 -4.64
C GLU A 359 2.70 -31.04 -6.13
N GLN A 360 1.72 -30.44 -6.80
CA GLN A 360 1.83 -30.03 -8.21
C GLN A 360 2.95 -29.00 -8.44
N VAL A 361 3.08 -28.00 -7.55
CA VAL A 361 4.16 -27.01 -7.65
C VAL A 361 5.54 -27.64 -7.41
N LYS A 362 5.62 -28.61 -6.49
CA LYS A 362 6.87 -29.30 -6.15
C LYS A 362 7.45 -30.12 -7.31
N GLU A 363 6.61 -30.52 -8.27
CA GLU A 363 7.05 -31.13 -9.53
C GLU A 363 7.79 -30.13 -10.45
N LYS A 364 7.59 -28.83 -10.25
CA LYS A 364 8.18 -27.75 -11.07
C LYS A 364 9.36 -27.06 -10.41
N THR A 365 9.28 -26.81 -9.10
CA THR A 365 10.33 -26.14 -8.33
C THR A 365 10.45 -26.69 -6.93
N SER A 366 11.69 -26.78 -6.44
CA SER A 366 11.98 -27.14 -5.05
C SER A 366 11.93 -25.94 -4.10
N ASN A 367 11.88 -24.70 -4.62
CA ASN A 367 11.88 -23.47 -3.83
C ASN A 367 10.48 -23.13 -3.32
N ILE A 368 9.89 -24.05 -2.56
CA ILE A 368 8.58 -23.86 -1.92
C ILE A 368 8.74 -23.41 -0.47
N GLN A 369 7.89 -22.49 -0.03
CA GLN A 369 7.79 -22.06 1.37
C GLN A 369 6.33 -21.88 1.76
N ALA A 370 6.00 -21.99 3.05
CA ALA A 370 4.68 -21.70 3.56
C ALA A 370 4.70 -20.74 4.76
N LEU A 371 3.69 -19.87 4.81
CA LEU A 371 3.26 -19.11 5.98
C LEU A 371 1.91 -19.67 6.42
N ALA A 372 1.90 -20.43 7.52
CA ALA A 372 0.70 -21.05 8.05
C ALA A 372 0.28 -20.37 9.35
N HIS A 373 -0.96 -19.92 9.41
CA HIS A 373 -1.57 -19.40 10.64
C HIS A 373 -2.40 -20.50 11.32
N GLY A 374 -2.16 -20.72 12.60
CA GLY A 374 -2.94 -21.69 13.40
C GLY A 374 -3.34 -21.08 14.73
N THR A 375 -4.44 -21.55 15.30
CA THR A 375 -4.85 -21.21 16.65
C THR A 375 -4.26 -22.23 17.64
N VAL A 376 -3.94 -21.81 18.87
CA VAL A 376 -3.43 -22.71 19.92
C VAL A 376 -4.32 -23.97 20.02
N GLY A 377 -3.69 -25.14 19.98
CA GLY A 377 -4.36 -26.45 19.98
C GLY A 377 -4.43 -27.10 18.60
N GLN A 378 -4.33 -26.33 17.51
CA GLN A 378 -4.22 -26.88 16.16
C GLN A 378 -2.77 -27.28 15.85
N SER A 379 -2.61 -28.25 14.95
CA SER A 379 -1.30 -28.65 14.47
C SER A 379 -1.31 -28.95 12.99
N LEU A 380 -0.23 -28.58 12.29
CA LEU A 380 -0.09 -28.84 10.87
C LEU A 380 -0.10 -30.37 10.60
N PRO A 381 -0.88 -30.87 9.64
CA PRO A 381 -0.89 -32.28 9.25
C PRO A 381 0.50 -32.80 8.85
N THR A 382 0.77 -34.07 9.15
CA THR A 382 2.05 -34.73 8.84
C THR A 382 2.46 -34.63 7.36
N PRO A 383 1.56 -34.80 6.37
CA PRO A 383 1.93 -34.63 4.96
C PRO A 383 2.47 -33.22 4.66
N LEU A 384 1.79 -32.17 5.13
CA LEU A 384 2.21 -30.78 4.96
C LEU A 384 3.51 -30.46 5.72
N LYS A 385 3.71 -31.03 6.92
CA LYS A 385 5.00 -30.92 7.65
C LYS A 385 6.17 -31.51 6.85
N LYS A 386 5.96 -32.62 6.13
CA LYS A 386 6.97 -33.22 5.26
C LYS A 386 7.24 -32.39 4.01
N LEU A 387 6.22 -31.73 3.47
CA LEU A 387 6.36 -30.84 2.32
C LEU A 387 7.11 -29.55 2.67
N PHE A 388 6.90 -29.02 3.89
CA PHE A 388 7.49 -27.78 4.36
C PHE A 388 8.39 -27.96 5.60
N PRO A 389 9.66 -28.41 5.42
CA PRO A 389 10.57 -28.62 6.55
C PRO A 389 10.93 -27.33 7.30
N SER A 390 10.86 -26.17 6.62
CA SER A 390 11.20 -24.85 7.17
C SER A 390 10.02 -23.88 7.23
N ILE A 391 8.81 -24.39 7.49
CA ILE A 391 7.56 -23.60 7.50
C ILE A 391 7.60 -22.42 8.49
N ILE A 392 7.07 -21.27 8.07
CA ILE A 392 6.75 -20.14 8.96
C ILE A 392 5.39 -20.44 9.61
N SER A 393 5.40 -21.11 10.76
CA SER A 393 4.18 -21.40 11.52
C SER A 393 3.95 -20.30 12.56
N ILE A 394 2.84 -19.60 12.47
CA ILE A 394 2.43 -18.57 13.42
C ILE A 394 1.23 -19.08 14.22
N THR A 395 1.43 -19.26 15.52
CA THR A 395 0.39 -19.74 16.44
C THR A 395 -0.22 -18.57 17.20
N TRP A 396 -1.55 -18.47 17.15
CA TRP A 396 -2.33 -17.39 17.73
C TRP A 396 -3.06 -17.83 19.00
N PRO A 397 -3.02 -17.05 20.09
CA PRO A 397 -3.82 -17.32 21.27
C PRO A 397 -5.32 -17.20 20.94
N LEU A 398 -6.15 -17.94 21.68
CA LEU A 398 -7.60 -17.76 21.61
C LEU A 398 -7.98 -16.36 22.09
N LEU A 399 -8.93 -15.74 21.39
CA LEU A 399 -9.50 -14.45 21.75
C LEU A 399 -10.89 -14.67 22.34
N PHE A 400 -11.10 -14.22 23.57
CA PHE A 400 -12.37 -14.36 24.29
C PHE A 400 -13.27 -13.12 24.15
N PHE A 401 -13.23 -12.44 23.00
CA PHE A 401 -14.19 -11.37 22.69
C PHE A 401 -15.48 -12.00 22.15
N GLU A 402 -16.61 -11.77 22.81
CA GLU A 402 -17.89 -12.44 22.52
C GLU A 402 -18.46 -12.19 21.12
N TYR A 403 -18.14 -11.04 20.51
CA TYR A 403 -18.67 -10.62 19.21
C TYR A 403 -17.56 -10.50 18.17
N GLU A 404 -16.55 -9.66 18.44
CA GLU A 404 -15.50 -9.34 17.47
C GLU A 404 -14.34 -10.36 17.43
N GLY A 405 -14.31 -11.38 18.29
CA GLY A 405 -13.15 -12.27 18.47
C GLY A 405 -12.67 -12.95 17.18
N ASN A 406 -13.60 -13.57 16.43
CA ASN A 406 -13.28 -14.26 15.18
C ASN A 406 -12.79 -13.30 14.09
N PHE A 407 -13.33 -12.08 14.04
CA PHE A 407 -12.92 -11.07 13.07
C PHE A 407 -11.56 -10.48 13.41
N ILE A 408 -11.31 -10.17 14.68
CA ILE A 408 -9.98 -9.72 15.15
C ILE A 408 -8.94 -10.79 14.82
N GLN A 409 -9.24 -12.07 15.05
CA GLN A 409 -8.34 -13.18 14.72
C GLN A 409 -7.94 -13.15 13.24
N LYS A 410 -8.94 -13.08 12.34
CA LYS A 410 -8.71 -12.94 10.89
C LYS A 410 -7.88 -11.71 10.55
N PHE A 411 -8.20 -10.56 11.14
CA PHE A 411 -7.50 -9.30 10.89
C PHE A 411 -6.04 -9.32 11.35
N GLN A 412 -5.74 -10.02 12.45
CA GLN A 412 -4.39 -10.28 12.91
C GLN A 412 -3.60 -11.17 11.94
N HIS A 413 -4.24 -12.21 11.38
CA HIS A 413 -3.62 -13.08 10.38
C HIS A 413 -3.24 -12.28 9.14
N GLU A 414 -4.17 -11.49 8.61
CA GLU A 414 -3.94 -10.61 7.45
C GLU A 414 -2.84 -9.57 7.71
N LEU A 415 -2.84 -8.93 8.88
CA LEU A 415 -1.80 -7.94 9.24
C LEU A 415 -0.43 -8.59 9.41
N SER A 416 -0.39 -9.79 10.00
CA SER A 416 0.82 -10.60 10.12
C SER A 416 1.39 -11.01 8.77
N THR A 417 0.55 -11.58 7.90
CA THR A 417 0.89 -11.89 6.51
C THR A 417 1.44 -10.65 5.82
N LYS A 418 0.75 -9.50 5.94
CA LYS A 418 1.20 -8.24 5.34
C LYS A 418 2.61 -7.87 5.81
N TRP A 419 2.88 -7.92 7.11
CA TRP A 419 4.22 -7.61 7.63
C TRP A 419 5.28 -8.58 7.13
N VAL A 420 5.00 -9.88 7.08
CA VAL A 420 5.92 -10.89 6.52
C VAL A 420 6.21 -10.58 5.05
N LEU A 421 5.18 -10.48 4.22
CA LEU A 421 5.34 -10.28 2.78
C LEU A 421 6.02 -8.94 2.46
N ASN A 422 5.58 -7.85 3.09
CA ASN A 422 6.20 -6.54 2.90
C ASN A 422 7.67 -6.51 3.32
N THR A 423 8.03 -7.22 4.40
CA THR A 423 9.42 -7.36 4.85
C THR A 423 10.23 -8.18 3.84
N VAL A 424 9.70 -9.32 3.38
CA VAL A 424 10.33 -10.22 2.41
C VAL A 424 10.54 -9.54 1.07
N SER A 425 9.49 -8.95 0.47
CA SER A 425 9.58 -8.31 -0.84
C SER A 425 10.47 -7.07 -0.82
N THR A 426 10.38 -6.24 0.22
CA THR A 426 11.28 -5.09 0.37
C THR A 426 12.72 -5.56 0.55
N GLY A 427 12.96 -6.47 1.50
CA GLY A 427 14.28 -6.98 1.81
C GLY A 427 14.96 -7.69 0.64
N ALA A 428 14.21 -8.46 -0.16
CA ALA A 428 14.73 -9.08 -1.37
C ALA A 428 15.26 -8.03 -2.36
N HIS A 429 14.51 -6.96 -2.61
CA HIS A 429 14.97 -5.88 -3.50
C HIS A 429 16.09 -5.03 -2.87
N VAL A 430 16.15 -4.90 -1.54
CA VAL A 430 17.31 -4.29 -0.84
C VAL A 430 18.58 -5.08 -1.14
N LEU A 431 18.53 -6.41 -1.02
CA LEU A 431 19.67 -7.30 -1.26
C LEU A 431 20.17 -7.25 -2.70
N LEU A 432 19.29 -6.95 -3.66
CA LEU A 432 19.64 -6.74 -5.08
C LEU A 432 20.24 -5.35 -5.38
N GLY A 433 20.48 -4.51 -4.36
CA GLY A 433 21.12 -3.20 -4.56
C GLY A 433 20.24 -2.15 -5.25
N LYS A 434 18.91 -2.23 -5.10
CA LYS A 434 17.96 -1.25 -5.69
C LYS A 434 17.72 0.00 -4.84
N ILE A 435 18.34 0.08 -3.66
CA ILE A 435 18.11 1.13 -2.66
C ILE A 435 19.44 1.78 -2.26
N LEU A 436 19.45 3.09 -2.12
CA LEU A 436 20.56 3.87 -1.58
C LEU A 436 20.17 4.46 -0.23
N GLN A 437 20.97 4.17 0.80
CA GLN A 437 20.61 4.45 2.19
C GLN A 437 19.23 3.84 2.50
N ASN A 438 18.20 4.68 2.65
CA ASN A 438 16.80 4.29 2.82
C ASN A 438 15.89 4.92 1.74
N HIS A 439 16.40 5.18 0.54
CA HIS A 439 15.64 5.73 -0.59
C HIS A 439 15.71 4.80 -1.82
N THR A 440 14.58 4.54 -2.46
CA THR A 440 14.55 3.73 -3.69
C THR A 440 15.10 4.53 -4.88
N LEU A 441 16.27 4.14 -5.38
CA LEU A 441 16.83 4.73 -6.60
C LEU A 441 16.07 4.32 -7.86
N ASP A 442 15.61 3.07 -7.92
CA ASP A 442 14.96 2.51 -9.11
C ASP A 442 13.42 2.72 -9.13
N LEU A 443 12.96 3.86 -8.59
CA LEU A 443 11.54 4.23 -8.54
C LEU A 443 11.01 4.56 -9.94
N ARG A 444 9.84 4.01 -10.33
CA ARG A 444 9.14 4.43 -11.55
C ARG A 444 8.27 5.66 -11.27
N ILE A 445 8.44 6.73 -12.05
CA ILE A 445 7.69 7.98 -11.89
C ILE A 445 6.32 7.82 -12.56
N ARG A 446 5.35 7.28 -11.81
CA ARG A 446 4.01 6.93 -12.32
C ARG A 446 2.89 7.87 -11.91
N ASN A 447 3.17 8.84 -11.05
CA ASN A 447 2.22 9.88 -10.65
C ASN A 447 2.97 11.12 -10.13
N SER A 448 2.23 12.20 -9.91
CA SER A 448 2.77 13.50 -9.47
C SER A 448 3.53 13.40 -8.14
N LYS A 449 3.04 12.60 -7.18
CA LYS A 449 3.73 12.35 -5.91
C LYS A 449 5.10 11.70 -6.13
N LEU A 450 5.20 10.73 -7.04
CA LEU A 450 6.47 10.07 -7.36
C LEU A 450 7.41 11.00 -8.16
N PHE A 451 6.87 11.91 -8.98
CA PHE A 451 7.66 12.96 -9.64
C PHE A 451 8.33 13.88 -8.61
N TRP A 452 7.56 14.40 -7.65
CA TRP A 452 8.09 15.25 -6.58
C TRP A 452 9.10 14.51 -5.69
N ARG A 453 8.86 13.22 -5.43
CA ARG A 453 9.83 12.38 -4.70
C ARG A 453 11.14 12.21 -5.46
N ALA A 454 11.09 11.95 -6.76
CA ALA A 454 12.27 11.86 -7.61
C ALA A 454 13.08 13.17 -7.57
N LEU A 455 12.41 14.31 -7.68
CA LEU A 455 13.04 15.62 -7.58
C LEU A 455 13.72 15.85 -6.21
N SER A 456 13.03 15.54 -5.11
CA SER A 456 13.58 15.64 -3.75
C SER A 456 14.80 14.74 -3.54
N MET A 457 14.81 13.55 -4.16
CA MET A 457 15.97 12.65 -4.14
C MET A 457 17.17 13.25 -4.88
N LEU A 458 16.94 13.84 -6.07
CA LEU A 458 18.01 14.50 -6.82
C LEU A 458 18.61 15.65 -6.02
N GLN A 459 17.78 16.49 -5.39
CA GLN A 459 18.26 17.58 -4.54
C GLN A 459 19.09 17.04 -3.37
N ARG A 460 18.58 16.02 -2.67
CA ARG A 460 19.25 15.39 -1.52
C ARG A 460 20.62 14.82 -1.87
N PHE A 461 20.72 14.01 -2.91
CA PHE A 461 21.96 13.28 -3.21
C PHE A 461 22.96 14.07 -4.06
N SER A 462 22.51 15.06 -4.83
CA SER A 462 23.42 15.90 -5.62
C SER A 462 23.87 17.17 -4.89
N GLY A 463 23.09 17.66 -3.93
CA GLY A 463 23.29 18.98 -3.31
C GLY A 463 23.07 20.16 -4.27
N GLN A 464 22.50 19.92 -5.46
CA GLN A 464 22.28 20.95 -6.47
C GLN A 464 20.96 21.71 -6.24
N PRO A 465 20.83 22.96 -6.76
CA PRO A 465 19.59 23.72 -6.69
C PRO A 465 18.42 23.03 -7.42
N LYS A 466 17.19 23.25 -6.93
CA LYS A 466 15.94 22.71 -7.49
C LYS A 466 15.85 22.86 -9.01
N ALA A 467 16.18 24.03 -9.55
CA ALA A 467 16.13 24.30 -10.99
C ALA A 467 17.02 23.34 -11.82
N ARG A 468 18.23 23.04 -11.34
CA ARG A 468 19.12 22.07 -12.01
C ARG A 468 18.62 20.64 -11.88
N CYS A 469 18.05 20.28 -10.73
CA CYS A 469 17.47 18.96 -10.54
C CYS A 469 16.23 18.74 -11.44
N ILE A 470 15.39 19.77 -11.61
CA ILE A 470 14.27 19.74 -12.56
C ILE A 470 14.80 19.52 -13.98
N GLU A 471 15.76 20.34 -14.42
CA GLU A 471 16.31 20.24 -15.78
C GLU A 471 16.88 18.85 -16.06
N SER A 472 17.70 18.29 -15.16
CA SER A 472 18.26 16.93 -15.33
C SER A 472 17.18 15.84 -15.30
N LEU A 473 16.19 15.97 -14.41
CA LEU A 473 15.09 15.01 -14.34
C LEU A 473 14.29 14.98 -15.65
N LEU A 474 13.93 16.16 -16.16
CA LEU A 474 13.21 16.28 -17.43
C LEU A 474 14.06 15.77 -18.60
N GLN A 475 15.36 16.05 -18.63
CA GLN A 475 16.26 15.51 -19.65
C GLN A 475 16.25 13.98 -19.64
N ALA A 476 16.33 13.34 -18.47
CA ALA A 476 16.26 11.88 -18.37
C ALA A 476 14.87 11.33 -18.79
N ILE A 477 13.79 12.02 -18.41
CA ILE A 477 12.41 11.63 -18.77
C ILE A 477 12.16 11.75 -20.27
N HIS A 478 12.66 12.79 -20.95
CA HIS A 478 12.37 13.06 -22.36
C HIS A 478 13.49 12.62 -23.32
N PHE A 479 14.61 12.11 -22.83
CA PHE A 479 15.66 11.56 -23.70
C PHE A 479 15.10 10.48 -24.65
N PRO A 480 15.43 10.50 -25.96
CA PRO A 480 16.48 11.30 -26.63
C PRO A 480 16.05 12.68 -27.12
N GLN A 481 14.80 13.11 -26.90
CA GLN A 481 14.36 14.45 -27.31
C GLN A 481 15.04 15.54 -26.45
N PRO A 482 15.59 16.61 -27.06
CA PRO A 482 16.09 17.75 -26.31
C PRO A 482 14.93 18.50 -25.64
N LEU A 483 15.20 19.14 -24.51
CA LEU A 483 14.19 19.93 -23.80
C LEU A 483 13.91 21.25 -24.54
N SER A 484 12.68 21.38 -25.05
CA SER A 484 12.11 22.64 -25.50
C SER A 484 11.43 23.40 -24.35
N ASP A 485 11.13 24.68 -24.56
CA ASP A 485 10.39 25.48 -23.57
C ASP A 485 8.96 24.97 -23.39
N ASP A 486 8.34 24.42 -24.43
CA ASP A 486 7.04 23.75 -24.34
C ASP A 486 7.09 22.56 -23.38
N VAL A 487 8.17 21.75 -23.45
CA VAL A 487 8.36 20.65 -22.49
C VAL A 487 8.57 21.19 -21.08
N ARG A 488 9.34 22.26 -20.89
CA ARG A 488 9.55 22.85 -19.55
C ARG A 488 8.28 23.41 -18.93
N ALA A 489 7.37 23.93 -19.75
CA ALA A 489 6.10 24.51 -19.33
C ALA A 489 4.95 23.49 -19.23
N ALA A 490 5.17 22.25 -19.67
CA ALA A 490 4.15 21.21 -19.68
C ALA A 490 3.70 20.81 -18.26
N PRO A 491 2.45 20.33 -18.11
CA PRO A 491 1.96 19.84 -16.83
C PRO A 491 2.74 18.60 -16.35
N ILE A 492 2.68 18.31 -15.05
CA ILE A 492 3.39 17.16 -14.47
C ILE A 492 2.83 15.85 -15.03
N SER A 493 1.53 15.77 -15.32
CA SER A 493 0.90 14.62 -15.98
C SER A 493 1.58 14.25 -17.31
N PHE A 494 2.01 15.24 -18.10
CA PHE A 494 2.75 15.02 -19.35
C PHE A 494 4.09 14.32 -19.09
N HIS A 495 4.82 14.74 -18.05
CA HIS A 495 6.09 14.13 -17.66
C HIS A 495 5.92 12.73 -17.09
N VAL A 496 4.89 12.54 -16.27
CA VAL A 496 4.52 11.23 -15.71
C VAL A 496 4.21 10.25 -16.83
N GLN A 497 3.42 10.64 -17.83
CA GLN A 497 3.08 9.79 -18.97
C GLN A 497 4.32 9.38 -19.77
N ALA A 498 5.26 10.31 -19.98
CA ALA A 498 6.54 10.02 -20.64
C ALA A 498 7.44 9.09 -19.81
N ALA A 499 7.39 9.19 -18.48
CA ALA A 499 8.24 8.43 -17.56
C ALA A 499 7.69 7.05 -17.18
N ASP A 500 6.38 6.79 -17.29
CA ASP A 500 5.69 5.59 -16.77
C ASP A 500 6.33 4.25 -17.18
N LYS A 501 6.84 4.18 -18.41
CA LYS A 501 7.49 3.00 -19.00
C LYS A 501 9.02 3.02 -18.91
N LYS A 502 9.61 4.11 -18.42
CA LYS A 502 11.06 4.23 -18.29
C LYS A 502 11.55 3.59 -17.00
N GLU A 503 12.75 3.02 -17.09
CA GLU A 503 13.48 2.44 -15.96
C GLU A 503 14.65 3.35 -15.62
N GLN A 504 15.12 3.30 -14.38
CA GLN A 504 16.37 3.94 -13.98
C GLN A 504 16.43 5.46 -14.27
N VAL A 505 15.29 6.16 -14.34
CA VAL A 505 15.23 7.60 -14.63
C VAL A 505 16.01 8.42 -13.59
N ILE A 506 15.78 8.14 -12.31
CA ILE A 506 16.44 8.84 -11.19
C ILE A 506 17.95 8.63 -11.19
N PRO A 507 18.50 7.39 -11.24
CA PRO A 507 19.94 7.21 -11.23
C PRO A 507 20.61 7.80 -12.47
N ILE A 508 19.98 7.76 -13.64
CA ILE A 508 20.50 8.43 -14.85
C ILE A 508 20.58 9.95 -14.63
N ALA A 509 19.49 10.57 -14.19
CA ALA A 509 19.45 12.00 -13.89
C ALA A 509 20.46 12.40 -12.79
N LEU A 510 20.60 11.54 -11.78
CA LEU A 510 21.54 11.77 -10.68
C LEU A 510 22.99 11.66 -11.19
N LEU A 511 23.37 10.60 -11.90
CA LEU A 511 24.71 10.45 -12.46
C LEU A 511 25.07 11.61 -13.40
N SER A 512 24.14 12.05 -14.24
CA SER A 512 24.31 13.24 -15.08
C SER A 512 24.61 14.49 -14.24
N LEU A 513 23.87 14.71 -13.14
CA LEU A 513 24.17 15.80 -12.19
C LEU A 513 25.52 15.61 -11.49
N LEU A 514 25.86 14.37 -11.12
CA LEU A 514 27.01 14.09 -10.29
C LEU A 514 28.34 14.26 -11.06
N PHE A 515 28.38 13.75 -12.29
CA PHE A 515 29.53 13.81 -13.20
C PHE A 515 29.51 15.02 -14.14
N ARG A 516 28.39 15.76 -14.22
CA ARG A 516 28.17 16.82 -15.21
C ARG A 516 28.35 16.31 -16.64
N CYS A 517 27.77 15.14 -16.90
CA CYS A 517 27.85 14.44 -18.17
C CYS A 517 26.48 14.38 -18.87
N SER A 518 26.50 14.00 -20.14
CA SER A 518 25.30 13.77 -20.95
C SER A 518 24.51 12.54 -20.48
N ILE A 519 23.23 12.44 -20.89
CA ILE A 519 22.39 11.27 -20.58
C ILE A 519 23.01 9.95 -21.11
N PRO A 520 23.55 9.87 -22.34
CA PRO A 520 24.23 8.66 -22.83
C PRO A 520 25.45 8.28 -21.97
N GLU A 521 26.26 9.24 -21.53
CA GLU A 521 27.41 8.97 -20.65
C GLU A 521 26.95 8.47 -19.28
N ALA A 522 25.91 9.06 -18.71
CA ALA A 522 25.30 8.59 -17.46
C ALA A 522 24.76 7.14 -17.59
N GLN A 523 24.12 6.80 -18.72
CA GLN A 523 23.68 5.43 -19.03
C GLN A 523 24.86 4.47 -19.15
N ALA A 524 25.96 4.88 -19.79
CA ALA A 524 27.17 4.06 -19.89
C ALA A 524 27.80 3.78 -18.52
N HIS A 525 27.87 4.79 -17.65
CA HIS A 525 28.31 4.61 -16.26
C HIS A 525 27.44 3.63 -15.49
N LEU A 526 26.12 3.69 -15.69
CA LEU A 526 25.18 2.79 -15.03
C LEU A 526 25.29 1.35 -15.54
N ALA A 527 25.44 1.16 -16.85
CA ALA A 527 25.60 -0.15 -17.47
C ALA A 527 26.92 -0.85 -17.08
N GLY A 528 27.96 -0.08 -16.76
CA GLY A 528 29.25 -0.60 -16.29
C GLY A 528 29.29 -1.00 -14.81
N ALA A 529 28.23 -0.76 -14.05
CA ALA A 529 28.18 -1.02 -12.61
C ALA A 529 27.41 -2.32 -12.27
N PRO A 530 27.75 -3.01 -11.17
CA PRO A 530 27.07 -4.24 -10.77
C PRO A 530 25.62 -4.00 -10.29
N SER A 531 25.32 -2.81 -9.79
CA SER A 531 23.98 -2.40 -9.42
C SER A 531 23.84 -0.87 -9.50
N VAL A 532 22.59 -0.41 -9.51
CA VAL A 532 22.25 1.02 -9.45
C VAL A 532 22.84 1.68 -8.20
N CYS A 533 22.78 1.00 -7.05
CA CYS A 533 23.32 1.53 -5.80
C CYS A 533 24.85 1.71 -5.86
N GLU A 534 25.58 0.73 -6.39
CA GLU A 534 27.04 0.82 -6.50
C GLU A 534 27.48 1.89 -7.51
N ALA A 535 26.74 2.06 -8.61
CA ALA A 535 26.99 3.15 -9.57
C ALA A 535 26.94 4.52 -8.89
N ILE A 536 25.88 4.78 -8.11
CA ILE A 536 25.71 6.06 -7.41
C ILE A 536 26.73 6.21 -6.26
N ARG A 537 26.99 5.16 -5.47
CA ARG A 537 27.98 5.20 -4.39
C ARG A 537 29.36 5.58 -4.90
N SER A 538 29.79 4.95 -6.01
CA SER A 538 31.05 5.27 -6.66
C SER A 538 31.10 6.73 -7.16
N ALA A 539 30.01 7.22 -7.76
CA ALA A 539 29.92 8.61 -8.21
C ALA A 539 29.93 9.63 -7.05
N LEU A 540 29.41 9.26 -5.87
CA LEU A 540 29.43 10.11 -4.68
C LEU A 540 30.81 10.20 -4.02
N THR A 541 31.64 9.15 -4.14
CA THR A 541 32.96 9.04 -3.49
C THR A 541 34.15 9.33 -4.42
N GLY A 542 33.92 9.52 -5.72
CA GLY A 542 34.97 9.74 -6.71
C GLY A 542 35.84 10.99 -6.50
N PRO A 543 37.09 10.97 -7.00
CA PRO A 543 38.06 12.08 -6.84
C PRO A 543 37.55 13.38 -7.48
N GLY A 544 37.60 14.49 -6.74
CA GLY A 544 37.15 15.81 -7.19
C GLY A 544 35.99 16.42 -6.37
N ARG A 545 35.41 15.67 -5.43
CA ARG A 545 34.42 16.19 -4.47
C ARG A 545 35.06 16.41 -3.10
N LYS A 546 35.07 17.66 -2.62
CA LYS A 546 35.44 17.97 -1.24
C LYS A 546 34.51 17.19 -0.31
N ARG A 547 35.08 16.38 0.59
CA ARG A 547 34.36 15.85 1.75
C ARG A 547 33.87 17.04 2.57
N ASN A 548 32.58 17.38 2.49
CA ASN A 548 31.95 18.05 3.61
C ASN A 548 31.70 16.96 4.65
N ALA A 549 32.70 16.76 5.52
CA ALA A 549 32.70 15.73 6.55
C ALA A 549 31.53 15.86 7.56
N ASP A 550 30.79 16.97 7.55
CA ASP A 550 29.63 17.17 8.43
C ASP A 550 28.26 16.90 7.78
N ALA A 551 28.17 16.85 6.44
CA ALA A 551 26.87 16.81 5.75
C ALA A 551 26.26 15.40 5.63
N LEU A 552 27.03 14.33 5.85
CA LEU A 552 26.50 12.96 5.75
C LEU A 552 25.91 12.41 7.07
N GLU A 553 26.25 13.01 8.22
CA GLU A 553 25.77 12.57 9.54
C GLU A 553 24.83 13.57 10.24
N THR A 554 24.69 14.80 9.75
CA THR A 554 23.82 15.83 10.37
C THR A 554 22.88 16.55 9.40
N LEU A 555 22.38 15.86 8.37
CA LEU A 555 21.21 16.38 7.64
C LEU A 555 19.96 16.03 8.45
N GLU A 556 19.46 17.02 9.20
CA GLU A 556 18.10 17.01 9.76
C GLU A 556 17.11 16.45 8.72
N PRO A 557 16.05 15.74 9.14
CA PRO A 557 15.05 15.27 8.22
C PRO A 557 14.45 16.49 7.51
N ALA A 558 14.88 16.72 6.26
CA ALA A 558 14.15 17.59 5.36
C ALA A 558 12.68 17.16 5.44
N LEU A 559 11.83 18.11 5.82
CA LEU A 559 10.39 17.92 5.98
C LEU A 559 9.86 17.03 4.84
N PRO A 560 9.11 15.96 5.17
CA PRO A 560 8.71 14.91 4.24
C PRO A 560 7.89 15.40 3.05
#